data_AF-A0A553JLF7-F1
#
_entry.id   AF-A0A553JLF7-F1
#
_cell.length_a   1.000
_cell.length_b   1.000
_cell.length_c   1.000
_cell.angle_alpha   90.00
_cell.angle_beta   90.00
_cell.angle_gamma   90.00
#
_symmetry.space_group_name_H-M   'P 1'
#
loop_
_entity.id
_entity.type
_entity.pdbx_description
1 polymer ?
#
loop_
_entity_poly.entity_id
_entity_poly.type
_entity_poly.pdbx_seq_one_letter_code
_entity_poly.pdbx_strand_id
1 'polypeptide(L)'
;MIFRDALKRKLMLLTVTMLLHSSVNAGQVVVRKSSEPFDAFAVRDQVLLENEWKEALRMQQQIQILQALPASCIPFARPYTYYRCGGAFYRPYHYQNKKLYIQVDDIKQTPIHKDKVE
;
A
#
# COMPACT_ATOMS: atom_id res chain seq x y z
N MET A 1 -27.39 -22.64 24.92
CA MET A 1 -25.91 -22.73 24.96
C MET A 1 -25.25 -22.38 23.62
N ILE A 2 -25.78 -22.90 22.49
CA ILE A 2 -25.23 -22.78 21.12
C ILE A 2 -25.04 -21.33 20.62
N PHE A 3 -25.92 -20.39 20.98
CA PHE A 3 -25.84 -19.00 20.51
C PHE A 3 -24.63 -18.22 21.07
N ARG A 4 -24.18 -18.54 22.29
CA ARG A 4 -23.06 -17.86 22.95
C ARG A 4 -21.71 -18.24 22.32
N ASP A 5 -21.58 -19.48 21.84
CA ASP A 5 -20.38 -19.97 21.17
C ASP A 5 -20.29 -19.47 19.73
N ALA A 6 -21.44 -19.32 19.05
CA ALA A 6 -21.52 -18.67 17.75
C ALA A 6 -21.13 -17.18 17.83
N LEU A 7 -21.56 -16.47 18.89
CA LEU A 7 -21.18 -15.07 19.12
C LEU A 7 -19.69 -14.92 19.42
N LYS A 8 -19.11 -15.82 20.25
CA LYS A 8 -17.67 -15.83 20.53
C LYS A 8 -16.83 -16.14 19.28
N ARG A 9 -17.25 -17.08 18.43
CA ARG A 9 -16.59 -17.36 17.15
C ARG A 9 -16.64 -16.16 16.21
N LYS A 10 -17.78 -15.47 16.12
CA LYS A 10 -17.90 -14.26 15.31
C LYS A 10 -17.03 -13.13 15.85
N LEU A 11 -16.98 -12.93 17.17
CA LEU A 11 -16.12 -11.92 17.79
C LEU A 11 -14.64 -12.24 17.58
N MET A 12 -14.24 -13.51 17.69
CA MET A 12 -12.87 -13.96 17.44
C MET A 12 -12.47 -13.81 15.97
N LEU A 13 -13.38 -14.09 15.04
CA LEU A 13 -13.14 -13.85 13.61
C LEU A 13 -13.01 -12.35 13.30
N LEU A 14 -13.76 -11.51 14.01
CA LEU A 14 -13.73 -10.05 13.86
C LEU A 14 -12.41 -9.46 14.41
N THR A 15 -11.89 -9.98 15.53
CA THR A 15 -10.59 -9.54 16.07
C THR A 15 -9.42 -9.99 15.19
N VAL A 16 -9.45 -11.21 14.64
CA VAL A 16 -8.42 -11.72 13.72
C VAL A 16 -8.39 -10.92 12.42
N THR A 17 -9.56 -10.52 11.89
CA THR A 17 -9.62 -9.69 10.68
C THR A 17 -9.12 -8.26 10.93
N MET A 18 -9.33 -7.69 12.11
CA MET A 18 -8.81 -6.35 12.42
C MET A 18 -7.28 -6.32 12.49
N LEU A 19 -6.65 -7.38 13.00
CA LEU A 19 -5.18 -7.50 13.10
C LEU A 19 -4.49 -7.66 11.73
N LEU A 20 -5.21 -8.06 10.69
CA LEU A 20 -4.65 -8.31 9.35
C LEU A 20 -4.55 -7.05 8.47
N HIS A 21 -5.07 -5.90 8.91
CA HIS A 21 -5.12 -4.66 8.13
C HIS A 21 -4.06 -3.61 8.50
N SER A 22 -3.16 -3.90 9.46
CA SER A 22 -2.06 -3.01 9.81
C SER A 22 -0.92 -3.14 8.80
N SER A 23 -0.92 -2.29 7.77
CA SER A 23 0.27 -2.11 6.94
C SER A 23 1.31 -1.31 7.74
N VAL A 24 2.31 -2.01 8.28
CA VAL A 24 3.47 -1.35 8.89
C VAL A 24 4.36 -0.85 7.76
N ASN A 25 4.39 0.46 7.56
CA ASN A 25 5.37 1.08 6.69
C ASN A 25 6.68 1.18 7.48
N ALA A 26 7.63 0.30 7.20
CA ALA A 26 8.96 0.39 7.80
C ALA A 26 9.67 1.59 7.16
N GLY A 27 10.00 2.61 7.97
CA GLY A 27 10.72 3.80 7.51
C GLY A 27 12.06 3.45 6.87
N GLN A 28 12.61 4.38 6.10
CA GLN A 28 13.89 4.20 5.42
C GLN A 28 15.02 3.95 6.42
N VAL A 29 15.69 2.80 6.29
CA VAL A 29 16.86 2.43 7.10
C VAL A 29 18.12 2.74 6.31
N VAL A 30 18.91 3.71 6.79
CA VAL A 30 20.19 4.09 6.16
C VAL A 30 21.32 3.42 6.94
N VAL A 31 22.04 2.50 6.30
CA VAL A 31 23.22 1.83 6.89
C VAL A 31 24.48 2.53 6.38
N ARG A 32 25.35 2.98 7.30
CA ARG A 32 26.64 3.63 7.00
C ARG A 32 27.76 3.00 7.83
N LYS A 33 29.01 3.14 7.37
CA LYS A 33 30.18 2.68 8.14
C LYS A 33 30.39 3.56 9.38
N SER A 34 30.61 2.93 10.53
CA SER A 34 30.83 3.60 11.82
C SER A 34 32.03 4.57 11.84
N SER A 35 33.00 4.36 10.93
CA SER A 35 34.20 5.19 10.82
C SER A 35 33.99 6.56 10.16
N GLU A 36 32.84 6.79 9.53
CA GLU A 36 32.52 8.06 8.86
C GLU A 36 31.60 8.91 9.75
N PRO A 37 31.89 10.22 9.93
CA PRO A 37 30.98 11.11 10.65
C PRO A 37 29.65 11.20 9.90
N PHE A 38 28.53 10.97 10.61
CA PHE A 38 27.19 11.06 10.04
C PHE A 38 26.30 11.95 10.92
N ASP A 39 25.50 12.79 10.28
CA ASP A 39 24.48 13.59 10.96
C ASP A 39 23.12 12.89 10.83
N ALA A 40 22.75 12.18 11.89
CA ALA A 40 21.47 11.46 11.97
C ALA A 40 20.26 12.40 11.88
N PHE A 41 20.40 13.62 12.41
CA PHE A 41 19.31 14.58 12.50
C PHE A 41 19.04 15.23 11.15
N ALA A 42 20.09 15.60 10.41
CA ALA A 42 19.96 16.09 9.04
C ALA A 42 19.24 15.09 8.13
N VAL A 43 19.57 13.79 8.25
CA VAL A 43 18.90 12.72 7.49
C VAL A 43 17.43 12.58 7.89
N ARG A 44 17.12 12.60 9.19
CA ARG A 44 15.74 12.53 9.68
C ARG A 44 14.91 13.69 9.16
N ASP A 45 15.44 14.90 9.25
CA ASP A 45 14.71 16.12 8.89
C ASP A 45 14.46 16.17 7.37
N GLN A 46 15.41 15.68 6.56
CA GLN A 46 15.21 15.49 5.12
C GLN A 46 14.08 14.49 4.82
N VAL A 47 14.08 13.32 5.46
CA VAL A 47 13.04 12.29 5.25
C VAL A 47 11.65 12.78 5.67
N LEU A 48 11.56 13.55 6.76
CA LEU A 48 10.32 14.17 7.21
C LEU A 48 9.77 15.14 6.15
N LEU A 49 10.63 16.03 5.64
CA LEU A 49 10.24 17.03 4.65
C LEU A 49 9.80 16.37 3.33
N GLU A 50 10.50 15.31 2.89
CA GLU A 50 10.10 14.52 1.73
C GLU A 50 8.74 13.84 1.91
N ASN A 51 8.46 13.32 3.12
CA ASN A 51 7.19 12.69 3.42
C ASN A 51 6.03 13.70 3.44
N GLU A 52 6.23 14.84 4.11
CA GLU A 52 5.24 15.92 4.15
C GLU A 52 4.91 16.44 2.74
N TRP A 53 5.94 16.62 1.90
CA TRP A 53 5.75 17.04 0.52
C TRP A 53 4.94 16.02 -0.29
N LYS A 54 5.21 14.72 -0.10
CA LYS A 54 4.48 13.64 -0.76
C LYS A 54 3.02 13.57 -0.30
N GLU A 55 2.76 13.79 0.99
CA GLU A 55 1.41 13.85 1.53
C GLU A 55 0.64 15.07 1.00
N ALA A 56 1.29 16.23 0.92
CA ALA A 56 0.70 17.43 0.33
C ALA A 56 0.31 17.23 -1.14
N LEU A 57 1.18 16.60 -1.94
CA LEU A 57 0.87 16.23 -3.32
C LEU A 57 -0.31 15.27 -3.42
N ARG A 58 -0.40 14.29 -2.51
CA ARG A 58 -1.51 13.34 -2.45
C ARG A 58 -2.85 14.03 -2.19
N MET A 59 -2.86 15.10 -1.40
CA MET A 59 -4.07 15.89 -1.12
C MET A 59 -4.50 16.75 -2.30
N GLN A 60 -3.56 17.19 -3.13
CA GLN A 60 -3.85 17.96 -4.35
C GLN A 60 -4.37 17.09 -5.50
N GLN A 61 -3.98 15.82 -5.56
CA GLN A 61 -4.41 14.91 -6.63
C GLN A 61 -5.87 14.47 -6.46
N GLN A 62 -6.65 14.61 -7.52
CA GLN A 62 -8.00 14.06 -7.57
C GLN A 62 -7.92 12.54 -7.72
N ILE A 63 -8.31 11.80 -6.66
CA ILE A 63 -8.43 10.33 -6.73
C ILE A 63 -9.58 9.98 -7.68
N GLN A 64 -9.26 9.35 -8.80
CA GLN A 64 -10.25 8.90 -9.77
C GLN A 64 -10.77 7.50 -9.38
N ILE A 65 -12.08 7.41 -9.10
CA ILE A 65 -12.77 6.18 -8.71
C ILE A 65 -13.76 5.81 -9.80
N LEU A 66 -13.53 4.67 -10.45
CA LEU A 66 -14.41 4.14 -11.49
C LEU A 66 -15.31 3.05 -10.93
N GLN A 67 -16.57 3.01 -11.35
CA GLN A 67 -17.47 1.90 -11.03
C GLN A 67 -17.25 0.69 -11.96
N ALA A 68 -16.72 0.92 -13.16
CA ALA A 68 -16.40 -0.09 -14.14
C ALA A 68 -15.11 0.29 -14.88
N LEU A 69 -14.36 -0.71 -15.35
CA LEU A 69 -13.17 -0.50 -16.16
C LEU A 69 -13.56 -0.26 -17.63
N PRO A 70 -12.87 0.65 -18.33
CA PRO A 70 -12.93 0.74 -19.78
C PRO A 70 -12.60 -0.59 -20.48
N ALA A 71 -13.18 -0.80 -21.67
CA ALA A 71 -13.00 -2.05 -22.42
C ALA A 71 -11.54 -2.36 -22.83
N SER A 72 -10.67 -1.35 -22.90
CA SER A 72 -9.27 -1.46 -23.30
C SER A 72 -8.29 -1.78 -22.14
N CYS A 73 -8.81 -2.07 -20.95
CA CYS A 73 -7.99 -2.35 -19.77
C CYS A 73 -7.41 -3.78 -19.79
N ILE A 74 -6.12 -3.89 -19.50
CA ILE A 74 -5.41 -5.18 -19.46
C ILE A 74 -5.09 -5.53 -18.00
N PRO A 75 -5.39 -6.75 -17.52
CA PRO A 75 -5.01 -7.18 -16.19
C PRO A 75 -3.48 -7.31 -16.07
N PHE A 76 -2.94 -6.84 -14.94
CA PHE A 76 -1.52 -6.88 -14.59
C PHE A 76 -1.37 -7.41 -13.17
N ALA A 77 -0.73 -8.57 -12.98
CA ALA A 77 -0.70 -9.28 -11.70
C ALA A 77 0.73 -9.31 -11.10
N ARG A 78 1.03 -8.41 -10.14
CA ARG A 78 2.26 -8.43 -9.30
C ARG A 78 2.08 -7.61 -8.01
N PRO A 79 2.26 -8.15 -6.80
CA PRO A 79 1.71 -9.40 -6.27
C PRO A 79 0.16 -9.39 -6.14
N TYR A 80 -0.50 -8.28 -6.45
CA TYR A 80 -1.96 -8.13 -6.47
C TYR A 80 -2.46 -7.84 -7.88
N THR A 81 -3.76 -8.00 -8.10
CA THR A 81 -4.40 -7.72 -9.40
C THR A 81 -4.56 -6.21 -9.59
N TYR A 82 -3.94 -5.70 -10.64
CA TYR A 82 -4.14 -4.35 -11.16
C TYR A 82 -4.67 -4.41 -12.58
N TYR A 83 -5.18 -3.28 -13.06
CA TYR A 83 -5.61 -3.11 -14.44
C TYR A 83 -4.92 -1.88 -15.01
N ARG A 84 -4.28 -2.05 -16.17
CA ARG A 84 -3.64 -0.95 -16.89
C ARG A 84 -4.58 -0.46 -17.98
N CYS A 85 -4.93 0.81 -17.95
CA CYS A 85 -5.87 1.45 -18.88
C CYS A 85 -5.28 2.78 -19.37
N GLY A 86 -4.97 2.91 -20.66
CA GLY A 86 -4.55 4.21 -21.24
C GLY A 86 -3.34 4.88 -20.56
N GLY A 87 -2.47 4.11 -19.90
CA GLY A 87 -1.31 4.63 -19.15
C GLY A 87 -1.53 4.81 -17.64
N ALA A 88 -2.77 4.71 -17.15
CA ALA A 88 -3.09 4.69 -15.73
C ALA A 88 -3.23 3.25 -15.19
N PHE A 89 -3.03 3.10 -13.88
CA PHE A 89 -3.19 1.84 -13.18
C PHE A 89 -4.38 1.94 -12.22
N TYR A 90 -5.20 0.89 -12.20
CA TYR A 90 -6.37 0.81 -11.32
C TYR A 90 -6.30 -0.45 -10.48
N ARG A 91 -6.62 -0.31 -9.20
CA ARG A 91 -6.78 -1.43 -8.27
C ARG A 91 -8.28 -1.65 -7.98
N PRO A 92 -8.79 -2.89 -8.04
CA PRO A 92 -10.15 -3.18 -7.61
C PRO A 92 -10.30 -2.99 -6.09
N TYR A 93 -11.37 -2.36 -5.66
CA TYR A 93 -11.72 -2.12 -4.25
C TYR A 93 -13.20 -2.44 -4.02
N HIS A 94 -13.52 -3.14 -2.95
CA HIS A 94 -14.91 -3.44 -2.60
C HIS A 94 -15.37 -2.47 -1.51
N TYR A 95 -16.41 -1.68 -1.80
CA TYR A 95 -16.97 -0.70 -0.87
C TYR A 95 -18.49 -0.74 -0.94
N GLN A 96 -19.15 -0.89 0.23
CA GLN A 96 -20.62 -0.95 0.32
C GLN A 96 -21.26 -1.91 -0.69
N ASN A 97 -20.74 -3.14 -0.79
CA ASN A 97 -21.15 -4.16 -1.76
C ASN A 97 -21.00 -3.80 -3.25
N LYS A 98 -20.29 -2.72 -3.58
CA LYS A 98 -19.95 -2.34 -4.96
C LYS A 98 -18.47 -2.58 -5.22
N LYS A 99 -18.15 -3.05 -6.42
CA LYS A 99 -16.77 -3.13 -6.90
C LYS A 99 -16.43 -1.81 -7.57
N LEU A 100 -15.38 -1.17 -7.07
CA LEU A 100 -14.82 0.08 -7.57
C LEU A 100 -13.41 -0.16 -8.06
N TYR A 101 -12.90 0.75 -8.86
CA TYR A 101 -11.54 0.72 -9.38
C TYR A 101 -10.90 2.06 -9.07
N ILE A 102 -9.94 2.05 -8.15
CA ILE A 102 -9.28 3.25 -7.66
C ILE A 102 -7.98 3.41 -8.44
N GLN A 103 -7.75 4.59 -9.00
CA GLN A 103 -6.50 4.93 -9.65
C GLN A 103 -5.35 4.90 -8.64
N VAL A 104 -4.24 4.27 -9.02
CA VAL A 104 -3.01 4.22 -8.24
C VAL A 104 -1.85 4.77 -9.05
N ASP A 105 -0.83 5.25 -8.34
CA ASP A 105 0.42 5.68 -8.95
C ASP A 105 1.07 4.53 -9.73
N ASP A 106 1.90 4.89 -10.71
CA ASP A 106 2.64 3.93 -11.52
C ASP A 106 3.42 2.97 -10.59
N ILE A 107 3.15 1.68 -10.78
CA ILE A 107 3.89 0.59 -10.15
C ILE A 107 5.25 0.48 -10.83
N LYS A 108 6.12 1.46 -10.57
CA LYS A 108 7.54 1.37 -10.91
C LYS A 108 8.04 0.04 -10.38
N GLN A 109 8.62 -0.77 -11.26
CA GLN A 109 9.18 -2.08 -10.92
C GLN A 109 10.10 -1.90 -9.72
N THR A 110 9.65 -2.24 -8.51
CA THR A 110 10.56 -2.36 -7.38
C THR A 110 11.50 -3.50 -7.75
N PRO A 111 12.81 -3.24 -7.92
CA PRO A 111 13.72 -4.32 -8.24
C PRO A 111 13.67 -5.30 -7.07
N ILE A 112 13.29 -6.55 -7.36
CA ILE A 112 13.43 -7.66 -6.43
C ILE A 112 14.93 -7.79 -6.19
N HIS A 113 15.41 -7.29 -5.06
CA HIS A 113 16.76 -7.58 -4.61
C HIS A 113 16.80 -9.09 -4.39
N LYS A 114 17.46 -9.80 -5.31
CA LYS A 114 17.72 -11.22 -5.15
C LYS A 114 18.78 -11.34 -4.07
N ASP A 115 18.35 -11.60 -2.84
CA ASP A 115 19.27 -12.01 -1.78
C ASP A 115 19.90 -13.34 -2.17
N LYS A 116 21.17 -13.26 -2.60
CA LYS A 116 22.06 -14.39 -2.77
C LYS A 116 22.55 -14.74 -1.37
N VAL A 117 21.98 -15.80 -0.80
CA VAL A 117 22.49 -16.44 0.42
C VAL A 117 23.87 -16.99 0.10
N GLU A 118 24.88 -16.53 0.84
CA GLU A 118 26.19 -17.15 0.96
C GLU A 118 26.27 -17.81 2.34
#